data_AF-A0A3R7WET6-F1
#
_entry.id   AF-A0A3R7WET6-F1
#
_cell.length_a   1.000
_cell.length_b   1.000
_cell.length_c   1.000
_cell.angle_alpha   90.00
_cell.angle_beta   90.00
_cell.angle_gamma   90.00
#
_symmetry.space_group_name_H-M   'P 1'
#
loop_
_entity.id
_entity.type
_entity.pdbx_description
1 polymer ?
#
loop_
_entity_poly.entity_id
_entity_poly.type
_entity_poly.pdbx_seq_one_letter_code
_entity_poly.pdbx_strand_id
1 'polypeptide(L)'
;MITAYIDFKSLDCFLAIKPIIHLAKSHGVSIEWRPFQTAERALPTQVSDERVTRQHHQVRLESEFRLQQHYADLRELQFDPACRHVDTTEALQWLVSLEGDTTAFVERAFHAHWCKNQDINDTAFLTSLTEACGLSRDALNDDLPSLQREAESAGLFGAPTFFIQGHMFMGRAHIPWMRGLLAS
;
A
#
# COMPACT_ATOMS: atom_id res chain seq x y z
N MET A 1 -6.75 -15.59 6.95
CA MET A 1 -6.72 -14.61 5.85
C MET A 1 -6.24 -13.27 6.41
N ILE A 2 -5.48 -12.52 5.62
CA ILE A 2 -5.06 -11.15 5.92
C ILE A 2 -5.71 -10.24 4.88
N THR A 3 -6.49 -9.24 5.30
CA THR A 3 -6.94 -8.19 4.37
C THR A 3 -5.93 -7.04 4.43
N ALA A 4 -5.35 -6.67 3.28
CA ALA A 4 -4.25 -5.71 3.19
C ALA A 4 -4.64 -4.53 2.29
N TYR A 5 -4.85 -3.36 2.90
CA TYR A 5 -5.09 -2.10 2.21
C TYR A 5 -3.77 -1.47 1.78
N ILE A 6 -3.64 -1.18 0.49
CA ILE A 6 -2.38 -0.72 -0.12
C ILE A 6 -2.59 0.47 -1.06
N ASP A 7 -1.54 1.29 -1.16
CA ASP A 7 -1.40 2.35 -2.15
C ASP A 7 -0.07 2.16 -2.90
N PHE A 8 -0.08 2.10 -4.22
CA PHE A 8 1.13 1.85 -5.01
C PHE A 8 2.16 2.97 -4.86
N LYS A 9 1.73 4.23 -4.67
CA LYS A 9 2.63 5.37 -4.43
C LYS A 9 3.13 5.46 -2.98
N SER A 10 2.73 4.58 -2.07
CA SER A 10 3.20 4.56 -0.68
C SER A 10 4.48 3.74 -0.52
N LEU A 11 5.58 4.41 -0.14
CA LEU A 11 6.85 3.74 0.13
C LEU A 11 6.75 2.76 1.31
N ASP A 12 5.96 3.09 2.33
CA ASP A 12 5.71 2.15 3.43
C ASP A 12 4.95 0.91 2.96
N CYS A 13 4.05 1.00 2.00
CA CYS A 13 3.43 -0.18 1.39
C CYS A 13 4.50 -1.03 0.69
N PHE A 14 5.35 -0.42 -0.13
CA PHE A 14 6.43 -1.12 -0.82
C PHE A 14 7.40 -1.83 0.16
N LEU A 15 7.72 -1.18 1.28
CA LEU A 15 8.51 -1.79 2.34
C LEU A 15 7.78 -2.92 3.07
N ALA A 16 6.44 -2.90 3.12
CA ALA A 16 5.62 -3.90 3.80
C ALA A 16 5.28 -5.13 2.95
N ILE A 17 5.28 -5.04 1.61
CA ILE A 17 4.78 -6.14 0.75
C ILE A 17 5.54 -7.46 0.93
N LYS A 18 6.88 -7.46 0.85
CA LYS A 18 7.66 -8.71 1.00
C LYS A 18 7.48 -9.33 2.40
N PRO A 19 7.60 -8.56 3.49
CA PRO A 19 7.33 -9.07 4.83
C PRO A 19 5.93 -9.68 5.01
N ILE A 20 4.87 -9.03 4.51
CA ILE A 20 3.50 -9.54 4.69
C ILE A 20 3.24 -10.78 3.83
N ILE A 21 3.77 -10.83 2.60
CA ILE A 21 3.71 -12.01 1.73
C ILE A 21 4.42 -13.19 2.39
N HIS A 22 5.63 -12.96 2.94
CA HIS A 22 6.36 -13.99 3.64
C HIS A 22 5.61 -14.47 4.89
N LEU A 23 5.02 -13.55 5.67
CA LEU A 23 4.20 -13.90 6.82
C LEU A 23 3.04 -14.81 6.42
N ALA A 24 2.25 -14.40 5.43
CA ALA A 24 1.11 -15.16 4.94
C ALA A 24 1.49 -16.57 4.48
N LYS A 25 2.55 -16.68 3.66
CA LYS A 25 3.09 -17.96 3.20
C LYS A 25 3.53 -18.86 4.35
N SER A 26 4.25 -18.31 5.34
CA SER A 26 4.75 -19.08 6.48
C SER A 26 3.66 -19.66 7.39
N HIS A 27 2.45 -19.09 7.33
CA HIS A 27 1.29 -19.55 8.09
C HIS A 27 0.19 -20.19 7.23
N GLY A 28 0.43 -20.39 5.92
CA GLY A 28 -0.54 -20.99 5.01
C GLY A 28 -1.85 -20.20 4.87
N VAL A 29 -1.82 -18.87 5.06
CA VAL A 29 -2.99 -18.00 4.91
C VAL A 29 -2.93 -17.20 3.62
N SER A 30 -4.09 -16.90 3.04
CA SER A 30 -4.22 -15.99 1.90
C SER A 30 -4.14 -14.52 2.31
N ILE A 31 -3.74 -13.67 1.36
CA ILE A 31 -3.85 -12.22 1.45
C ILE A 31 -4.91 -11.76 0.47
N GLU A 32 -5.83 -10.95 0.95
CA GLU A 32 -6.79 -10.22 0.16
C GLU A 32 -6.29 -8.78 0.02
N TRP A 33 -5.83 -8.42 -1.18
CA TRP A 33 -5.32 -7.07 -1.46
C TRP A 33 -6.46 -6.12 -1.79
N ARG A 34 -6.55 -5.02 -1.04
CA ARG A 34 -7.56 -3.98 -1.24
C ARG A 34 -6.87 -2.67 -1.59
N PRO A 35 -7.26 -1.98 -2.68
CA PRO A 35 -6.71 -0.67 -2.98
C PRO A 35 -7.22 0.37 -1.96
N PHE A 36 -6.36 1.32 -1.62
CA PHE A 36 -6.70 2.48 -0.79
C PHE A 36 -5.89 3.68 -1.27
N GLN A 37 -6.57 4.74 -1.70
CA GLN A 37 -5.89 5.94 -2.18
C GLN A 37 -5.51 6.82 -0.99
N THR A 38 -4.21 6.93 -0.70
CA THR A 38 -3.73 7.82 0.35
C THR A 38 -3.74 9.28 -0.11
N ALA A 39 -4.27 10.13 0.75
CA ALA A 39 -4.18 11.57 0.63
C ALA A 39 -3.13 12.11 1.60
N GLU A 40 -2.46 13.20 1.24
CA GLU A 40 -1.61 13.92 2.18
C GLU A 40 -2.48 14.45 3.32
N ARG A 41 -2.02 14.30 4.57
CA ARG A 41 -2.78 14.75 5.73
C ARG A 41 -2.88 16.27 5.69
N ALA A 42 -4.10 16.78 5.64
CA ALA A 42 -4.35 18.22 5.74
C ALA A 42 -3.80 18.75 7.08
N LEU A 43 -3.15 19.92 7.02
CA LEU A 43 -2.75 20.62 8.23
C LEU A 43 -4.00 21.06 9.01
N PRO A 44 -3.98 20.99 10.35
CA PRO A 44 -5.06 21.52 11.16
C PRO A 44 -5.25 23.02 10.85
N THR A 45 -6.48 23.42 10.55
CA THR A 45 -6.82 24.81 10.17
C THR A 45 -7.06 25.71 11.39
N GLN A 46 -7.24 25.15 12.58
CA GLN A 46 -7.36 25.88 13.85
C GLN A 46 -6.17 25.55 14.76
N VAL A 47 -5.17 26.43 14.77
CA VAL A 47 -3.96 26.27 15.57
C VAL A 47 -3.53 27.60 16.19
N SER A 48 -2.87 27.53 17.33
CA SER A 48 -2.33 28.71 18.02
C SER A 48 -1.19 29.38 17.24
N ASP A 49 -0.43 28.59 16.46
CA ASP A 49 0.64 29.07 15.60
C ASP A 49 0.77 28.16 14.36
N GLU A 50 0.46 28.73 13.18
CA GLU A 50 0.56 28.03 11.90
C GLU A 50 2.01 27.68 11.54
N ARG A 51 2.99 28.51 11.90
CA ARG A 51 4.40 28.27 11.58
C ARG A 51 4.92 27.08 12.36
N VAL A 52 4.60 27.00 13.66
CA VAL A 52 4.96 25.86 14.51
C VAL A 52 4.31 24.57 13.99
N THR A 53 3.03 24.64 13.59
CA THR A 53 2.31 23.50 13.02
C THR A 53 2.95 23.00 11.71
N ARG A 54 3.29 23.93 10.79
CA ARG A 54 4.00 23.59 9.55
C ARG A 54 5.38 23.00 9.82
N GLN A 55 6.13 23.56 10.79
CA GLN A 55 7.44 23.05 11.16
C GLN A 55 7.35 21.63 11.74
N HIS A 56 6.41 21.37 12.66
CA HIS A 56 6.20 20.02 13.20
C HIS A 56 5.81 19.01 12.11
N HIS A 57 4.95 19.43 11.18
CA HIS A 57 4.57 18.59 10.04
C HIS A 57 5.78 18.24 9.17
N GLN A 58 6.58 19.24 8.80
CA GLN A 58 7.78 19.04 7.99
C GLN A 58 8.80 18.13 8.69
N VAL A 59 9.12 18.39 9.95
CA VAL A 59 10.06 17.57 10.73
C VAL A 59 9.57 16.12 10.83
N ARG A 60 8.26 15.92 10.98
CA ARG A 60 7.66 14.58 11.00
C ARG A 60 7.80 13.87 9.66
N LEU A 61 7.45 14.52 8.56
CA LEU A 61 7.61 13.95 7.22
C LEU A 61 9.06 13.59 6.91
N GLU A 62 10.01 14.47 7.26
CA GLU A 62 11.44 14.20 7.11
C GLU A 62 11.91 13.02 7.97
N SER A 63 11.41 12.92 9.21
CA SER A 63 11.74 11.80 10.10
C SER A 63 11.16 10.47 9.60
N GLU A 64 9.92 10.48 9.13
CA GLU A 64 9.26 9.30 8.53
C GLU A 64 10.01 8.86 7.28
N PHE A 65 10.38 9.80 6.40
CA PHE A 65 11.14 9.50 5.19
C PHE A 65 12.55 8.96 5.49
N ARG A 66 13.28 9.55 6.46
CA ARG A 66 14.59 9.02 6.90
C ARG A 66 14.48 7.58 7.39
N LEU A 67 13.41 7.25 8.12
CA LEU A 67 13.17 5.89 8.57
C LEU A 67 12.88 4.96 7.38
N GLN A 68 12.02 5.36 6.45
CA GLN A 68 11.74 4.59 5.23
C GLN A 68 13.02 4.30 4.44
N GLN A 69 13.86 5.32 4.23
CA GLN A 69 15.17 5.18 3.56
C GLN A 69 16.05 4.17 4.29
N HIS A 70 16.18 4.26 5.62
CA HIS A 70 16.97 3.31 6.39
C HIS A 70 16.52 1.86 6.19
N TYR A 71 15.21 1.61 6.15
CA TYR A 71 14.68 0.26 5.90
C TYR A 71 14.87 -0.21 4.46
N ALA A 72 14.87 0.71 3.49
CA ALA A 72 15.20 0.40 2.11
C ALA A 72 16.68 0.03 1.97
N ASP A 73 17.58 0.78 2.61
CA ASP A 73 19.02 0.55 2.62
C ASP A 73 19.37 -0.82 3.22
N LEU A 74 18.74 -1.19 4.35
CA LEU A 74 18.88 -2.53 4.97
C LEU A 74 18.48 -3.68 4.03
N ARG A 75 17.71 -3.38 2.97
CA ARG A 75 17.23 -4.32 1.97
C ARG A 75 17.88 -4.12 0.61
N GLU A 76 18.90 -3.26 0.53
CA GLU A 76 19.61 -2.91 -0.70
C GLU A 76 18.66 -2.44 -1.82
N LEU A 77 17.54 -1.81 -1.45
CA LEU A 77 16.56 -1.32 -2.40
C LEU A 77 16.98 0.05 -2.94
N GLN A 78 17.17 0.11 -4.25
CA GLN A 78 17.35 1.37 -4.98
C GLN A 78 16.00 1.79 -5.55
N PHE A 79 15.61 3.04 -5.31
CA PHE A 79 14.35 3.63 -5.79
C PHE A 79 14.48 5.14 -5.94
N ASP A 80 13.61 5.73 -6.77
CA ASP A 80 13.48 7.18 -6.87
C ASP A 80 12.42 7.69 -5.87
N PRO A 81 12.78 8.55 -4.90
CA PRO A 81 11.80 9.14 -3.98
C PRO A 81 10.68 9.90 -4.68
N ALA A 82 10.88 10.39 -5.92
CA ALA A 82 9.86 11.09 -6.70
C ALA A 82 8.65 10.20 -7.03
N CYS A 83 8.82 8.87 -7.06
CA CYS A 83 7.72 7.92 -7.27
C CYS A 83 6.58 8.06 -6.25
N ARG A 84 6.83 8.66 -5.08
CA ARG A 84 5.79 8.95 -4.07
C ARG A 84 4.74 9.98 -4.52
N HIS A 85 5.06 10.77 -5.54
CA HIS A 85 4.22 11.85 -6.07
C HIS A 85 3.55 11.49 -7.40
N VAL A 86 3.90 10.34 -7.98
CA VAL A 86 3.28 9.83 -9.19
C VAL A 86 1.88 9.32 -8.84
N ASP A 87 0.88 9.73 -9.63
CA ASP A 87 -0.48 9.21 -9.49
C ASP A 87 -0.50 7.72 -9.85
N THR A 88 -1.27 6.92 -9.09
CA THR A 88 -1.42 5.48 -9.31
C THR A 88 -2.88 5.06 -9.30
N THR A 89 -3.78 6.00 -9.61
CA THR A 89 -5.23 5.80 -9.47
C THR A 89 -5.72 4.71 -10.41
N GLU A 90 -5.28 4.70 -11.66
CA GLU A 90 -5.66 3.67 -12.64
C GLU A 90 -5.15 2.28 -12.23
N ALA A 91 -3.93 2.17 -11.69
CA ALA A 91 -3.41 0.91 -11.19
C ALA A 91 -4.23 0.38 -9.99
N LEU A 92 -4.63 1.27 -9.07
CA LEU A 92 -5.50 0.92 -7.93
C LEU A 92 -6.88 0.49 -8.42
N GLN A 93 -7.42 1.22 -9.39
CA GLN A 93 -8.71 0.92 -10.00
C GLN A 93 -8.69 -0.44 -10.73
N TRP A 94 -7.59 -0.73 -11.43
CA TRP A 94 -7.37 -2.00 -12.09
C TRP A 94 -7.34 -3.15 -11.08
N LEU A 95 -6.68 -2.96 -9.93
CA LEU A 95 -6.64 -3.96 -8.86
C LEU A 95 -8.04 -4.32 -8.33
N VAL A 96 -8.99 -3.38 -8.27
CA VAL A 96 -10.40 -3.67 -7.88
C VAL A 96 -11.02 -4.71 -8.80
N SER A 97 -10.74 -4.60 -10.10
CA SER A 97 -11.33 -5.43 -11.14
C SER A 97 -10.68 -6.80 -11.31
N LEU A 98 -9.57 -7.09 -10.61
CA LEU A 98 -8.89 -8.37 -10.73
C LEU A 98 -9.52 -9.44 -9.86
N GLU A 99 -9.61 -10.66 -10.40
CA GLU A 99 -10.10 -11.84 -9.69
C GLU A 99 -9.00 -12.87 -9.50
N GLY A 100 -9.04 -13.60 -8.38
CA GLY A 100 -8.05 -14.60 -8.00
C GLY A 100 -6.99 -14.08 -7.03
N ASP A 101 -5.87 -14.81 -6.91
CA ASP A 101 -4.76 -14.42 -6.03
C ASP A 101 -3.91 -13.33 -6.70
N THR A 102 -4.20 -12.08 -6.38
CA THR A 102 -3.52 -10.90 -6.94
C THR A 102 -2.13 -10.64 -6.33
N THR A 103 -1.61 -11.53 -5.46
CA THR A 103 -0.32 -11.33 -4.78
C THR A 103 0.84 -11.13 -5.75
N ALA A 104 0.92 -11.93 -6.82
CA ALA A 104 1.99 -11.80 -7.81
C ALA A 104 1.87 -10.49 -8.61
N PHE A 105 0.66 -10.04 -8.91
CA PHE A 105 0.40 -8.78 -9.59
C PHE A 105 0.84 -7.60 -8.71
N VAL A 106 0.41 -7.57 -7.45
CA VAL A 106 0.74 -6.50 -6.50
C VAL A 106 2.25 -6.40 -6.30
N GLU A 107 2.95 -7.52 -6.07
CA GLU A 107 4.41 -7.52 -5.89
C GLU A 107 5.13 -6.95 -7.12
N ARG A 108 4.72 -7.35 -8.33
CA ARG A 108 5.32 -6.90 -9.59
C ARG A 108 4.99 -5.44 -9.91
N ALA A 109 3.77 -4.98 -9.64
CA ALA A 109 3.36 -3.59 -9.83
C ALA A 109 4.15 -2.64 -8.92
N PHE A 110 4.30 -2.99 -7.63
CA PHE A 110 5.15 -2.23 -6.72
C PHE A 110 6.61 -2.17 -7.18
N HIS A 111 7.17 -3.30 -7.61
CA HIS A 111 8.55 -3.32 -8.13
C HIS A 111 8.69 -2.49 -9.41
N ALA A 112 7.71 -2.53 -10.32
CA ALA A 112 7.71 -1.73 -11.53
C ALA A 112 7.70 -0.23 -11.20
N HIS A 113 6.84 0.19 -10.27
CA HIS A 113 6.73 1.58 -9.83
C HIS A 113 8.00 2.10 -9.15
N TRP A 114 8.47 1.40 -8.11
CA TRP A 114 9.53 1.91 -7.24
C TRP A 114 10.95 1.63 -7.72
N CYS A 115 11.18 0.49 -8.38
CA CYS A 115 12.53 0.08 -8.79
C CYS A 115 12.81 0.28 -10.28
N LYS A 116 11.77 0.40 -11.12
CA LYS A 116 11.92 0.57 -12.57
C LYS A 116 11.40 1.92 -13.08
N ASN A 117 10.80 2.74 -12.23
CA ASN A 117 10.12 3.99 -12.61
C ASN A 117 9.17 3.78 -13.80
N GLN A 118 8.52 2.61 -13.85
CA GLN A 118 7.58 2.26 -14.90
C GLN A 118 6.25 2.96 -14.63
N ASP A 119 5.63 3.51 -15.67
CA ASP A 119 4.24 3.94 -15.58
C ASP A 119 3.34 2.72 -15.42
N ILE A 120 2.76 2.58 -14.22
CA ILE A 120 1.86 1.49 -13.86
C ILE A 120 0.39 1.81 -14.13
N ASN A 121 0.07 3.00 -14.65
CA ASN A 121 -1.27 3.35 -15.12
C ASN A 121 -1.47 3.00 -16.61
N ASP A 122 -0.40 2.63 -17.31
CA ASP A 122 -0.48 2.21 -18.70
C ASP A 122 -1.30 0.92 -18.85
N THR A 123 -2.40 1.01 -19.62
CA THR A 123 -3.31 -0.10 -19.87
C THR A 123 -2.60 -1.30 -20.51
N ALA A 124 -1.63 -1.07 -21.40
CA ALA A 124 -0.90 -2.17 -22.05
C ALA A 124 -0.01 -2.93 -21.06
N PHE A 125 0.70 -2.20 -20.20
CA PHE A 125 1.44 -2.78 -19.08
C PHE A 125 0.53 -3.56 -18.13
N LEU A 126 -0.59 -2.96 -17.68
CA LEU A 126 -1.53 -3.59 -16.76
C LEU A 126 -2.16 -4.87 -17.35
N THR A 127 -2.52 -4.84 -18.62
CA THR A 127 -3.05 -6.01 -19.35
C THR A 127 -2.00 -7.12 -19.42
N SER A 128 -0.78 -6.80 -19.87
CA SER A 128 0.31 -7.77 -19.97
C SER A 128 0.68 -8.36 -18.61
N LEU A 129 0.70 -7.54 -17.55
CA LEU A 129 0.98 -8.00 -16.19
C LEU A 129 -0.13 -8.93 -15.67
N THR A 130 -1.39 -8.62 -15.97
CA THR A 130 -2.56 -9.43 -15.61
C THR A 130 -2.46 -10.82 -16.24
N GLU A 131 -2.21 -10.89 -17.55
CA GLU A 131 -2.01 -12.13 -18.30
C GLU A 131 -0.82 -12.94 -17.76
N ALA A 132 0.32 -12.28 -17.50
CA ALA A 132 1.52 -12.91 -16.97
C ALA A 132 1.37 -13.43 -15.53
N CYS A 133 0.30 -13.04 -14.82
CA CYS A 133 -0.08 -13.57 -13.51
C CYS A 133 -1.21 -14.60 -13.59
N GLY A 134 -1.78 -14.85 -14.78
CA GLY A 134 -2.89 -15.80 -14.96
C GLY A 134 -4.19 -15.35 -14.30
N LEU A 135 -4.40 -14.04 -14.18
CA LEU A 135 -5.59 -13.45 -13.55
C LEU A 135 -6.68 -13.16 -14.58
N SER A 136 -7.94 -13.21 -14.14
CA SER A 136 -9.07 -12.65 -14.88
C SER A 136 -9.40 -11.25 -14.38
N ARG A 137 -10.12 -10.49 -15.21
CA ARG A 137 -10.58 -9.15 -14.90
C ARG A 137 -12.07 -9.03 -15.17
N ASP A 138 -12.83 -8.60 -14.16
CA ASP A 138 -14.20 -8.14 -14.32
C ASP A 138 -14.21 -6.60 -14.36
N ALA A 139 -14.25 -6.05 -15.57
CA ALA A 139 -14.27 -4.61 -15.77
C ALA A 139 -15.55 -3.92 -15.27
N LEU A 140 -16.60 -4.67 -14.89
CA LEU A 140 -17.79 -4.11 -14.25
C LEU A 140 -17.58 -3.89 -12.74
N ASN A 141 -16.55 -4.51 -12.16
CA ASN A 141 -16.17 -4.37 -10.76
C ASN A 141 -15.00 -3.38 -10.64
N ASP A 142 -15.30 -2.08 -10.72
CA ASP A 142 -14.32 -1.01 -10.68
C ASP A 142 -14.76 0.16 -9.77
N ASP A 143 -15.47 -0.11 -8.68
CA ASP A 143 -15.92 0.94 -7.75
C ASP A 143 -14.88 1.26 -6.64
N LEU A 144 -13.72 1.81 -7.03
CA LEU A 144 -12.70 2.28 -6.09
C LEU A 144 -13.26 3.33 -5.09
N PRO A 145 -14.10 4.31 -5.49
CA PRO A 145 -14.66 5.29 -4.56
C PRO A 145 -15.55 4.69 -3.46
N SER A 146 -16.30 3.62 -3.75
CA SER A 146 -17.08 2.93 -2.73
C SER A 146 -16.19 2.18 -1.74
N LEU A 147 -15.19 1.44 -2.23
CA LEU A 147 -14.21 0.74 -1.38
C LEU A 147 -13.43 1.71 -0.49
N GLN A 148 -13.06 2.88 -1.03
CA GLN A 148 -12.42 3.94 -0.28
C GLN A 148 -13.29 4.41 0.90
N ARG A 149 -14.58 4.71 0.65
CA ARG A 149 -15.51 5.16 1.70
C ARG A 149 -15.79 4.08 2.75
N GLU A 150 -15.87 2.81 2.34
CA GLU A 150 -16.03 1.69 3.26
C GLU A 150 -14.82 1.58 4.20
N ALA A 151 -13.60 1.64 3.66
CA ALA A 151 -12.37 1.62 4.43
C ALA A 151 -12.30 2.81 5.42
N GLU A 152 -12.60 4.02 4.96
CA GLU A 152 -12.62 5.22 5.80
C GLU A 152 -13.67 5.13 6.92
N SER A 153 -14.85 4.57 6.63
CA SER A 153 -15.90 4.33 7.63
C SER A 153 -15.49 3.30 8.68
N ALA A 154 -14.60 2.37 8.31
CA ALA A 154 -13.97 1.41 9.24
C ALA A 154 -12.79 2.01 10.03
N GLY A 155 -12.47 3.29 9.81
CA GLY A 155 -11.41 4.01 10.52
C GLY A 155 -10.05 4.03 9.83
N LEU A 156 -9.94 3.56 8.58
CA LEU A 156 -8.71 3.70 7.81
C LEU A 156 -8.50 5.14 7.37
N PHE A 157 -7.27 5.62 7.50
CA PHE A 157 -6.84 6.91 6.96
C PHE A 157 -5.48 6.82 6.26
N GLY A 158 -4.97 5.61 6.03
CA GLY A 158 -3.63 5.41 5.48
C GLY A 158 -3.35 3.98 5.06
N ALA A 159 -2.27 3.82 4.30
CA ALA A 159 -1.76 2.55 3.82
C ALA A 159 -0.24 2.46 4.05
N PRO A 160 0.30 1.28 4.42
CA PRO A 160 -0.40 0.00 4.46
C PRO A 160 -1.23 -0.16 5.73
N THR A 161 -2.39 -0.80 5.62
CA THR A 161 -3.20 -1.19 6.79
C THR A 161 -3.64 -2.63 6.64
N PHE A 162 -3.55 -3.41 7.71
CA PHE A 162 -3.84 -4.85 7.69
C PHE A 162 -4.95 -5.19 8.68
N PHE A 163 -5.85 -6.10 8.29
CA PHE A 163 -6.80 -6.73 9.18
C PHE A 163 -6.52 -8.22 9.33
N ILE A 164 -6.49 -8.68 10.59
CA ILE A 164 -6.33 -10.09 10.95
C ILE A 164 -7.24 -10.37 12.14
N GLN A 165 -8.18 -11.33 11.98
CA GLN A 165 -9.10 -11.74 13.06
C GLN A 165 -9.79 -10.54 13.75
N GLY A 166 -10.28 -9.57 12.97
CA GLY A 166 -10.96 -8.37 13.48
C GLY A 166 -10.05 -7.28 14.05
N HIS A 167 -8.74 -7.48 14.12
CA HIS A 167 -7.78 -6.47 14.58
C HIS A 167 -7.25 -5.66 13.41
N MET A 168 -7.23 -4.33 13.55
CA MET A 168 -6.67 -3.40 12.58
C MET A 168 -5.24 -2.99 12.96
N PHE A 169 -4.32 -3.06 12.01
CA PHE A 169 -2.91 -2.71 12.16
C PHE A 169 -2.49 -1.70 11.10
N MET A 170 -2.29 -0.45 11.50
CA MET A 170 -1.84 0.61 10.59
C MET A 170 -0.32 0.67 10.54
N GLY A 171 0.25 0.57 9.35
CA GLY A 171 1.68 0.56 9.11
C GLY A 171 2.35 -0.80 9.35
N ARG A 172 3.61 -0.88 8.94
CA ARG A 172 4.40 -2.13 8.95
C ARG A 172 4.99 -2.52 10.30
N ALA A 173 4.98 -1.61 11.30
CA ALA A 173 5.63 -1.85 12.59
C ALA A 173 5.01 -3.02 13.37
N HIS A 174 3.77 -3.39 13.06
CA HIS A 174 3.00 -4.39 13.79
C HIS A 174 3.12 -5.82 13.25
N ILE A 175 3.92 -6.05 12.20
CA ILE A 175 4.12 -7.40 11.63
C ILE A 175 4.54 -8.45 12.66
N PRO A 176 5.42 -8.16 13.65
CA PRO A 176 5.72 -9.12 14.72
C PRO A 176 4.50 -9.52 15.55
N TRP A 177 3.57 -8.60 15.80
CA TRP A 177 2.33 -8.90 16.52
C TRP A 177 1.35 -9.69 15.64
N MET A 178 1.21 -9.31 14.37
CA MET A 178 0.41 -10.06 13.39
C MET A 178 0.81 -11.54 13.34
N ARG A 179 2.12 -11.84 13.42
CA ARG A 179 2.63 -13.22 13.50
C ARG A 179 2.08 -13.99 14.68
N GLY A 180 1.97 -13.36 15.85
CA GLY A 180 1.38 -13.98 17.04
C GLY A 180 -0.08 -14.39 16.83
N LEU A 181 -0.89 -13.55 16.17
CA LEU A 181 -2.30 -13.85 15.87
C LEU A 181 -2.49 -14.97 14.85
N LEU A 182 -1.53 -15.17 13.95
CA LEU A 182 -1.58 -16.23 12.93
C LEU A 182 -1.00 -17.56 13.44
N ALA A 183 -0.37 -17.58 14.61
CA ALA A 183 0.20 -18.77 15.24
C ALA A 183 -0.79 -19.50 16.17
N SER A 184 -1.90 -18.84 16.52
CA SER A 184 -3.00 -19.34 17.36
C SER A 184 -4.14 -19.89 16.52
#